data_AF-A0A3D4UQA7-F1
#
_entry.id   AF-A0A3D4UQA7-F1
#
_cell.length_a   1.000
_cell.length_b   1.000
_cell.length_c   1.000
_cell.angle_alpha   90.00
_cell.angle_beta   90.00
_cell.angle_gamma   90.00
#
_symmetry.space_group_name_H-M   'P 1'
#
loop_
_entity.id
_entity.type
_entity.pdbx_description
1 polymer ?
#
loop_
_entity_poly.entity_id
_entity_poly.type
_entity_poly.pdbx_seq_one_letter_code
_entity_poly.pdbx_strand_id
1 'polypeptide(L)'
;MAQPRITLESGNTYHIWTHANGNDNLFRCKDNYRYFLERYQHHVHPVVETFAYCLMPNHLHLMVRVRKEDEILGFLRKKKDKPNLQSLADLGGLENRIVSQQFSNLFNSYTKSINKKYDRKGSLFIPNFRRKLIDSDEYFIRLIAYIHNNPVHHGFVKTPN
;
A
#
# COMPACT_ATOMS: atom_id res chain seq x y z
N MET A 1 -12.74 -19.82 8.63
CA MET A 1 -11.45 -20.08 7.96
C MET A 1 -10.88 -18.75 7.50
N ALA A 2 -9.59 -18.46 7.73
CA ALA A 2 -8.99 -17.24 7.20
C ALA A 2 -8.99 -17.33 5.67
N GLN A 3 -9.53 -16.32 4.97
CA GLN A 3 -9.49 -16.31 3.51
C GLN A 3 -8.03 -16.38 3.05
N PRO A 4 -7.70 -17.22 2.03
CA PRO A 4 -6.35 -17.32 1.52
C PRO A 4 -5.88 -15.94 1.04
N ARG A 5 -4.63 -15.60 1.37
CA ARG A 5 -4.06 -14.32 0.95
C ARG A 5 -3.90 -14.34 -0.57
N ILE A 6 -4.63 -13.44 -1.24
CA ILE A 6 -4.48 -13.19 -2.67
C ILE A 6 -3.02 -12.77 -2.93
N THR A 7 -2.38 -13.39 -3.91
CA THR A 7 -1.04 -13.04 -4.39
C THR A 7 -1.09 -11.73 -5.18
N LEU A 8 -0.11 -10.86 -4.95
CA LEU A 8 0.09 -9.67 -5.80
C LEU A 8 0.93 -10.09 -7.00
N GLU A 9 0.28 -10.12 -8.17
CA GLU A 9 0.83 -10.59 -9.43
C GLU A 9 0.99 -9.43 -10.39
N SER A 10 2.07 -9.46 -11.17
CA SER A 10 2.42 -8.50 -12.21
C SER A 10 1.28 -8.26 -13.19
N GLY A 11 1.07 -7.00 -13.57
CA GLY A 11 0.02 -6.58 -14.50
C GLY A 11 -1.39 -6.51 -13.91
N ASN A 12 -1.65 -7.22 -12.80
CA ASN A 12 -2.97 -7.23 -12.17
C ASN A 12 -3.23 -5.98 -11.32
N THR A 13 -4.51 -5.60 -11.23
CA THR A 13 -4.96 -4.44 -10.47
C THR A 13 -5.66 -4.88 -9.18
N TYR A 14 -5.37 -4.19 -8.08
CA TYR A 14 -5.84 -4.53 -6.76
C TYR A 14 -6.39 -3.30 -6.03
N HIS A 15 -7.49 -3.52 -5.31
CA HIS A 15 -7.90 -2.66 -4.21
C HIS A 15 -7.15 -3.11 -2.95
N ILE A 16 -6.33 -2.24 -2.38
CA ILE A 16 -5.59 -2.47 -1.14
C ILE A 16 -6.13 -1.53 -0.06
N TRP A 17 -6.34 -2.05 1.14
CA TRP A 17 -6.69 -1.22 2.29
C TRP A 17 -6.07 -1.75 3.59
N THR A 18 -5.83 -0.83 4.52
CA THR A 18 -5.31 -1.16 5.85
C THR A 18 -5.80 -0.14 6.87
N HIS A 19 -5.82 -0.54 8.13
CA HIS A 19 -6.31 0.24 9.26
C HIS A 19 -5.21 0.38 10.32
N ALA A 20 -5.29 1.45 11.11
CA ALA A 20 -4.54 1.57 12.35
C ALA A 20 -4.89 0.43 13.32
N ASN A 21 -3.94 0.06 14.15
CA ASN A 21 -4.14 -0.93 15.20
C ASN A 21 -4.99 -0.34 16.34
N GLY A 22 -6.08 -1.02 16.72
CA GLY A 22 -7.00 -0.54 17.75
C GLY A 22 -7.65 0.80 17.38
N ASN A 23 -7.66 1.75 18.31
CA ASN A 23 -8.28 3.07 18.18
C ASN A 23 -7.28 4.17 17.79
N ASP A 24 -6.08 3.81 17.32
CA ASP A 24 -5.08 4.78 16.89
C ASP A 24 -5.47 5.49 15.58
N ASN A 25 -4.87 6.66 15.35
CA ASN A 25 -4.85 7.32 14.05
C ASN A 25 -3.50 7.09 13.37
N LEU A 26 -3.55 6.63 12.11
CA LEU A 26 -2.42 6.62 11.19
C LEU A 26 -1.90 8.04 10.97
N PHE A 27 -2.78 9.00 10.78
CA PHE A 27 -2.43 10.39 10.47
C PHE A 27 -3.08 11.33 11.50
N ARG A 28 -2.23 11.96 12.33
CA ARG A 28 -2.65 12.85 13.41
C ARG A 28 -2.55 14.33 13.03
N CYS A 29 -1.74 14.65 12.01
CA CYS A 29 -1.54 16.00 11.49
C CYS A 29 -1.14 15.97 10.01
N LYS A 30 -1.18 17.13 9.33
CA LYS A 30 -0.85 17.26 7.89
C LYS A 30 0.53 16.69 7.53
N ASP A 31 1.54 16.91 8.37
CA ASP A 31 2.89 16.38 8.14
C ASP A 31 2.92 14.85 8.08
N ASN A 32 2.04 14.17 8.81
CA ASN A 32 1.96 12.72 8.78
C ASN A 32 1.52 12.22 7.39
N TYR A 33 0.52 12.86 6.79
CA TYR A 33 0.09 12.54 5.42
C TYR A 33 1.21 12.78 4.41
N ARG A 34 1.87 13.94 4.49
CA ARG A 34 2.98 14.29 3.60
C ARG A 34 4.10 13.27 3.70
N TYR A 35 4.57 12.98 4.91
CA TYR A 35 5.64 12.03 5.14
C TYR A 35 5.27 10.62 4.66
N PHE A 36 4.03 10.18 4.88
CA PHE A 36 3.57 8.89 4.35
C PHE A 36 3.66 8.83 2.81
N LEU A 37 3.22 9.88 2.11
CA LEU A 37 3.28 9.95 0.65
C LEU A 37 4.74 9.99 0.15
N GLU A 38 5.65 10.68 0.83
CA GLU A 38 7.08 10.66 0.52
C GLU A 38 7.66 9.23 0.65
N ARG A 39 7.30 8.51 1.72
CA ARG A 39 7.70 7.11 1.88
C ARG A 39 7.04 6.19 0.85
N TYR A 40 5.79 6.45 0.47
CA TYR A 40 5.07 5.70 -0.55
C TYR A 40 5.76 5.85 -1.91
N GLN A 41 6.12 7.08 -2.28
CA GLN A 41 6.86 7.38 -3.50
C GLN A 41 8.22 6.66 -3.53
N HIS A 42 8.89 6.57 -2.38
CA HIS A 42 10.20 5.93 -2.30
C HIS A 42 10.15 4.39 -2.39
N HIS A 43 9.18 3.75 -1.72
CA HIS A 43 9.12 2.29 -1.61
C HIS A 43 8.15 1.64 -2.58
N VAL A 44 6.92 2.14 -2.66
CA VAL A 44 5.79 1.43 -3.28
C VAL A 44 5.59 1.86 -4.74
N HIS A 45 5.59 3.16 -5.02
CA HIS A 45 5.42 3.70 -6.38
C HIS A 45 6.36 3.09 -7.45
N PRO A 46 7.60 2.66 -7.13
CA PRO A 46 8.44 2.03 -8.13
C PRO A 46 8.03 0.61 -8.55
N VAL A 47 7.19 -0.07 -7.77
CA VAL A 47 6.74 -1.45 -8.04
C VAL A 47 5.25 -1.54 -8.36
N VAL A 48 4.51 -0.45 -8.22
CA VAL A 48 3.09 -0.36 -8.59
C VAL A 48 2.78 0.94 -9.32
N GLU A 49 1.71 0.94 -10.09
CA GLU A 49 1.04 2.13 -10.61
C GLU A 49 -0.17 2.45 -9.75
N THR A 50 -0.38 3.72 -9.43
CA THR A 50 -1.48 4.16 -8.57
C THR A 50 -2.57 4.81 -9.42
N PHE A 51 -3.79 4.29 -9.37
CA PHE A 51 -4.94 4.88 -10.05
C PHE A 51 -5.74 5.82 -9.14
N ALA A 52 -5.94 5.41 -7.88
CA ALA A 52 -6.71 6.17 -6.91
C ALA A 52 -6.19 5.88 -5.49
N TYR A 53 -6.34 6.85 -4.59
CA TYR A 53 -6.08 6.64 -3.17
C TYR A 53 -6.95 7.53 -2.30
N CYS A 54 -7.17 7.09 -1.06
CA CYS A 54 -7.79 7.89 -0.02
C CYS A 54 -7.07 7.64 1.30
N LEU A 55 -6.59 8.70 1.94
CA LEU A 55 -5.94 8.65 3.25
C LEU A 55 -6.87 9.29 4.27
N MET A 56 -7.36 8.50 5.23
CA MET A 56 -8.20 8.95 6.33
C MET A 56 -7.46 8.80 7.65
N PRO A 57 -7.79 9.56 8.71
CA PRO A 57 -7.05 9.57 9.97
C PRO A 57 -6.68 8.19 10.51
N ASN A 58 -7.57 7.20 10.43
CA ASN A 58 -7.40 5.86 10.98
C ASN A 58 -7.16 4.75 9.94
N HIS A 59 -7.36 4.99 8.64
CA HIS A 59 -7.19 3.95 7.61
C HIS A 59 -6.91 4.53 6.22
N LEU A 60 -6.51 3.68 5.29
CA LEU A 60 -6.23 4.08 3.91
C LEU A 60 -6.72 3.06 2.90
N HIS A 61 -7.05 3.56 1.72
CA HIS A 61 -7.47 2.79 0.55
C HIS A 61 -6.58 3.18 -0.64
N LEU A 62 -6.13 2.19 -1.39
CA LEU A 62 -5.30 2.32 -2.58
C LEU A 62 -5.87 1.46 -3.70
N MET A 63 -5.90 1.98 -4.90
CA MET A 63 -6.16 1.22 -6.11
C MET A 63 -4.90 1.24 -6.95
N VAL A 64 -4.26 0.07 -7.09
CA VAL A 64 -2.93 -0.04 -7.68
C VAL A 64 -2.85 -1.19 -8.66
N ARG A 65 -2.09 -1.01 -9.74
CA ARG A 65 -1.64 -2.11 -10.61
C ARG A 65 -0.21 -2.47 -10.29
N VAL A 66 0.06 -3.77 -10.12
CA VAL A 66 1.45 -4.22 -9.97
C VAL A 66 2.13 -4.03 -11.33
N ARG A 67 3.31 -3.40 -11.33
CA ARG A 67 4.09 -3.21 -12.56
C ARG A 67 4.54 -4.54 -13.13
N LYS A 68 4.95 -4.54 -14.40
CA LYS A 68 5.49 -5.75 -15.01
C LYS A 68 6.80 -6.17 -14.34
N GLU A 69 7.10 -7.46 -14.38
CA GLU A 69 8.28 -8.04 -13.73
C GLU A 69 9.58 -7.34 -14.17
N ASP A 70 9.74 -7.11 -15.46
CA ASP A 70 10.90 -6.43 -16.06
C ASP A 70 11.06 -5.00 -15.54
N GLU A 71 9.96 -4.26 -15.38
CA GLU A 71 9.96 -2.92 -14.77
C GLU A 71 10.38 -2.96 -13.30
N ILE A 72 9.83 -3.92 -12.53
CA ILE A 72 10.17 -4.12 -11.11
C ILE A 72 11.65 -4.46 -10.96
N LEU A 73 12.16 -5.40 -11.76
CA LEU A 73 13.56 -5.81 -11.76
C LEU A 73 14.48 -4.65 -12.18
N GLY A 74 14.06 -3.87 -13.19
CA GLY A 74 14.76 -2.67 -13.63
C GLY A 74 14.93 -1.64 -12.52
N PHE A 75 13.90 -1.44 -11.69
CA PHE A 75 13.99 -0.58 -10.51
C PHE A 75 14.94 -1.15 -9.45
N LEU A 76 14.83 -2.44 -9.11
CA LEU A 76 15.65 -3.07 -8.08
C LEU A 76 17.14 -3.06 -8.44
N ARG A 77 17.49 -3.26 -9.71
CA ARG A 77 18.89 -3.21 -10.20
C ARG A 77 19.53 -1.82 -10.06
N LYS A 78 18.72 -0.75 -10.07
CA LYS A 78 19.21 0.63 -9.88
C LYS A 78 19.53 0.97 -8.41
N LYS A 79 19.00 0.21 -7.44
CA LYS A 79 19.42 0.35 -6.04
C LYS A 79 20.81 -0.28 -5.87
N LYS A 80 21.75 0.50 -5.30
CA LYS A 80 23.14 0.09 -5.04
C LYS A 80 23.27 -1.17 -4.15
N ASP A 81 22.24 -1.49 -3.37
CA ASP A 81 22.16 -2.71 -2.57
C ASP A 81 21.65 -3.86 -3.43
N LYS A 82 22.55 -4.70 -3.93
CA LYS A 82 22.23 -5.88 -4.74
C LYS A 82 21.87 -7.06 -3.82
N PRO A 83 20.60 -7.47 -3.67
CA PRO A 83 20.33 -8.88 -3.41
C PRO A 83 20.82 -9.69 -4.62
N ASN A 84 21.47 -10.82 -4.37
CA ASN A 84 22.02 -11.68 -5.42
C ASN A 84 20.87 -12.21 -6.29
N LEU A 85 20.63 -11.57 -7.44
CA LEU A 85 19.40 -11.67 -8.22
C LEU A 85 19.53 -12.68 -9.39
N GLN A 86 20.37 -13.70 -9.23
CA GLN A 86 20.86 -14.53 -10.35
C GLN A 86 19.93 -15.72 -10.70
N SER A 87 18.91 -16.07 -9.91
CA SER A 87 18.04 -17.23 -10.18
C SER A 87 16.60 -17.06 -9.66
N LEU A 88 15.94 -15.99 -10.06
CA LEU A 88 14.67 -15.56 -9.49
C LEU A 88 13.43 -15.81 -10.36
N ALA A 89 13.65 -16.11 -11.65
CA ALA A 89 12.61 -16.47 -12.60
C ALA A 89 12.00 -17.87 -12.33
N ASP A 90 12.72 -18.76 -11.64
CA ASP A 90 12.31 -20.15 -11.44
C ASP A 90 11.40 -20.38 -10.21
N LEU A 91 11.10 -19.32 -9.45
CA LEU A 91 10.27 -19.40 -8.24
C LEU A 91 9.05 -18.51 -8.40
N GLY A 92 7.97 -19.08 -8.93
CA GLY A 92 6.65 -18.45 -8.95
C GLY A 92 6.30 -17.81 -7.61
N GLY A 93 5.78 -16.58 -7.64
CA GLY A 93 5.42 -15.82 -6.44
C GLY A 93 6.49 -14.88 -5.89
N LEU A 94 7.63 -14.71 -6.58
CA LEU A 94 8.63 -13.70 -6.25
C LEU A 94 8.06 -12.27 -6.28
N GLU A 95 7.23 -11.94 -7.27
CA GLU A 95 6.62 -10.63 -7.43
C GLU A 95 5.84 -10.24 -6.17
N ASN A 96 4.99 -11.16 -5.68
CA ASN A 96 4.24 -10.98 -4.46
C ASN A 96 5.17 -10.72 -3.26
N ARG A 97 6.31 -11.41 -3.17
CA ARG A 97 7.31 -11.18 -2.11
C ARG A 97 7.93 -9.80 -2.22
N ILE A 98 8.37 -9.40 -3.42
CA ILE A 98 9.01 -8.09 -3.66
C ILE A 98 8.03 -6.96 -3.36
N VAL A 99 6.82 -7.01 -3.92
CA VAL A 99 5.80 -5.98 -3.75
C VAL A 99 5.37 -5.91 -2.29
N SER A 100 5.08 -7.06 -1.65
CA SER A 100 4.74 -7.09 -0.22
C SER A 100 5.86 -6.54 0.65
N GLN A 101 7.12 -6.78 0.30
CA GLN A 101 8.27 -6.23 1.02
C GLN A 101 8.34 -4.70 0.89
N GLN A 102 8.02 -4.12 -0.26
CA GLN A 102 7.97 -2.66 -0.41
C GLN A 102 6.88 -2.02 0.46
N PHE A 103 5.68 -2.62 0.52
CA PHE A 103 4.64 -2.18 1.46
C PHE A 103 5.09 -2.32 2.92
N SER A 104 5.77 -3.42 3.27
CA SER A 104 6.34 -3.61 4.60
C SER A 104 7.37 -2.52 4.95
N ASN A 105 8.26 -2.18 4.02
CA ASN A 105 9.26 -1.11 4.20
C ASN A 105 8.58 0.25 4.41
N LEU A 106 7.55 0.56 3.64
CA LEU A 106 6.71 1.75 3.82
C LEU A 106 6.14 1.80 5.24
N PHE A 107 5.33 0.80 5.62
CA PHE A 107 4.63 0.78 6.91
C PHE A 107 5.57 0.78 8.11
N ASN A 108 6.69 0.05 8.03
CA ASN A 108 7.69 0.03 9.08
C ASN A 108 8.39 1.38 9.23
N SER A 109 8.81 2.00 8.12
CA SER A 109 9.47 3.30 8.18
C SER A 109 8.54 4.41 8.67
N TYR A 110 7.26 4.35 8.30
CA TYR A 110 6.24 5.25 8.78
C TYR A 110 5.95 5.05 10.27
N THR A 111 5.70 3.80 10.70
CA THR A 111 5.48 3.45 12.11
C THR A 111 6.61 3.95 13.00
N LYS A 112 7.88 3.75 12.60
CA LYS A 112 9.05 4.24 13.34
C LYS A 112 9.02 5.76 13.52
N SER A 113 8.63 6.52 12.49
CA SER A 113 8.54 7.98 12.58
C SER A 113 7.44 8.45 13.54
N ILE A 114 6.27 7.80 13.50
CA ILE A 114 5.14 8.11 14.38
C ILE A 114 5.49 7.75 15.83
N ASN A 115 6.08 6.57 16.04
CA ASN A 115 6.55 6.13 17.34
C ASN A 115 7.54 7.12 17.95
N LYS A 116 8.52 7.58 17.16
CA LYS A 116 9.47 8.61 17.60
C LYS A 116 8.80 9.95 17.89
N LYS A 117 7.90 10.42 17.03
CA LYS A 117 7.27 11.76 17.16
C LYS A 117 6.31 11.85 18.35
N TYR A 118 5.65 10.76 18.72
CA TYR A 118 4.58 10.75 19.72
C TYR A 118 4.88 9.86 20.93
N ASP A 119 6.15 9.51 21.17
CA ASP A 119 6.60 8.58 22.22
C ASP A 119 5.75 7.29 22.31
N ARG A 120 5.34 6.78 21.13
CA ARG A 120 4.53 5.58 21.00
C ARG A 120 5.43 4.35 20.85
N LYS A 121 4.96 3.20 21.32
CA LYS A 121 5.59 1.89 21.10
C LYS A 121 4.64 0.93 20.36
N GLY A 122 5.21 -0.13 19.78
CA GLY A 122 4.45 -1.18 19.10
C GLY A 122 4.08 -0.88 17.64
N SER A 123 3.21 -1.71 17.08
CA SER A 123 2.73 -1.58 15.71
C SER A 123 1.71 -0.44 15.57
N LEU A 124 1.78 0.30 14.46
CA LEU A 124 0.78 1.31 14.13
C LEU A 124 -0.33 0.75 13.23
N PHE A 125 0.01 -0.18 12.34
CA PHE A 125 -0.94 -0.81 11.42
C PHE A 125 -1.39 -2.17 11.96
N ILE A 126 -2.59 -2.61 11.56
CA ILE A 126 -3.00 -4.01 11.75
C ILE A 126 -2.08 -4.95 10.95
N PRO A 127 -1.89 -6.21 11.40
CA PRO A 127 -1.09 -7.18 10.67
C PRO A 127 -1.69 -7.48 9.29
N ASN A 128 -0.88 -7.29 8.25
CA ASN A 128 -1.21 -7.50 6.84
C ASN A 128 -2.29 -6.53 6.32
N PHE A 129 -1.96 -5.80 5.27
CA PHE A 129 -2.98 -5.08 4.50
C PHE A 129 -3.90 -6.08 3.80
N ARG A 130 -5.17 -5.69 3.68
CA ARG A 130 -6.17 -6.43 2.91
C ARG A 130 -6.06 -6.04 1.45
N ARG A 131 -6.45 -6.97 0.57
CA ARG A 131 -6.41 -6.77 -0.87
C ARG A 131 -7.52 -7.55 -1.57
N LYS A 132 -7.99 -7.02 -2.69
CA LYS A 132 -8.96 -7.67 -3.58
C LYS A 132 -8.55 -7.42 -5.03
N LEU A 133 -8.55 -8.48 -5.86
CA LEU A 133 -8.33 -8.38 -7.29
C LEU A 133 -9.47 -7.59 -7.95
N ILE A 134 -9.13 -6.77 -8.93
CA ILE A 134 -10.07 -6.03 -9.78
C ILE A 134 -10.02 -6.69 -11.15
N ASP A 135 -11.07 -7.43 -11.48
CA ASP A 135 -11.17 -8.31 -12.65
C ASP A 135 -12.20 -7.85 -13.70
N SER A 136 -12.82 -6.68 -13.49
CA SER A 136 -13.75 -6.07 -14.45
C SER A 136 -13.65 -4.55 -14.48
N ASP A 137 -13.89 -3.98 -15.66
CA ASP A 137 -13.90 -2.53 -15.89
C ASP A 137 -15.03 -1.84 -15.10
N GLU A 138 -16.19 -2.49 -14.99
CA GLU A 138 -17.31 -1.99 -14.19
C GLU A 138 -16.90 -1.85 -12.71
N TYR A 139 -16.23 -2.86 -12.15
CA TYR A 139 -15.73 -2.79 -10.78
C TYR A 139 -14.61 -1.76 -10.64
N PHE A 140 -13.72 -1.66 -11.63
CA PHE A 140 -12.65 -0.66 -11.70
C PHE A 140 -13.21 0.76 -11.56
N ILE A 141 -14.19 1.14 -12.39
CA ILE A 141 -14.79 2.48 -12.41
C ILE A 141 -15.53 2.76 -11.09
N ARG A 142 -16.36 1.81 -10.64
CA ARG A 142 -17.10 1.95 -9.38
C ARG A 142 -16.16 2.14 -8.19
N LEU A 143 -15.04 1.43 -8.19
CA LEU A 143 -14.08 1.51 -7.09
C LEU A 143 -13.42 2.89 -6.99
N ILE A 144 -13.14 3.56 -8.11
CA ILE A 144 -12.61 4.93 -8.09
C ILE A 144 -13.57 5.85 -7.32
N ALA A 145 -14.85 5.83 -7.69
CA ALA A 145 -15.87 6.63 -7.03
C ALA A 145 -16.00 6.25 -5.55
N TYR A 146 -16.02 4.95 -5.23
CA TYR A 146 -16.05 4.48 -3.85
C TYR A 146 -14.87 5.02 -3.04
N ILE A 147 -13.63 4.91 -3.52
CA ILE A 147 -12.42 5.36 -2.83
C ILE A 147 -12.52 6.84 -2.47
N HIS A 148 -12.97 7.69 -3.39
CA HIS A 148 -13.05 9.14 -3.14
C HIS A 148 -14.21 9.51 -2.21
N ASN A 149 -15.26 8.69 -2.15
CA ASN A 149 -16.38 8.86 -1.23
C ASN A 149 -16.14 8.28 0.18
N ASN A 150 -15.06 7.53 0.40
CA ASN A 150 -14.77 6.92 1.71
C ASN A 150 -14.77 7.92 2.88
N PRO A 151 -14.20 9.14 2.76
CA PRO A 151 -14.25 10.12 3.84
C PRO A 151 -15.67 10.53 4.23
N VAL A 152 -16.60 10.56 3.27
CA VAL A 152 -18.02 10.82 3.53
C VAL A 152 -18.66 9.60 4.20
N HIS A 153 -18.44 8.41 3.64
CA HIS A 153 -18.98 7.16 4.18
C HIS A 153 -18.56 6.90 5.63
N HIS A 154 -17.34 7.32 6.00
CA HIS A 154 -16.82 7.20 7.36
C HIS A 154 -17.06 8.44 8.24
N GLY A 155 -17.79 9.44 7.75
CA GLY A 155 -18.20 10.62 8.52
C GLY A 155 -17.08 11.63 8.82
N PHE A 156 -15.96 11.58 8.10
CA PHE A 156 -14.87 12.56 8.25
C PHE A 156 -15.20 13.92 7.60
N VAL A 157 -16.00 13.91 6.53
CA VAL A 157 -16.44 15.12 5.80
C VAL A 157 -17.88 14.96 5.33
N LYS A 158 -18.56 16.07 5.03
CA LYS A 158 -19.97 16.07 4.55
C LYS A 158 -20.09 15.79 3.05
N THR A 159 -19.08 16.17 2.27
CA THR A 159 -19.03 16.01 0.80
C THR A 159 -17.62 15.60 0.39
N PRO A 160 -17.44 14.87 -0.73
CA PRO A 160 -16.11 14.64 -1.30
C PRO A 160 -15.49 15.99 -1.71
N ASN A 161 -14.16 16.09 -1.58
CA ASN A 161 -13.40 17.26 -2.05
C ASN A 161 -13.06 17.15 -3.54
#